data_AF-A0A6P8G8T4-F1
#
_entry.id   AF-A0A6P8G8T4-F1
#
_cell.length_a   1.000
_cell.length_b   1.000
_cell.length_c   1.000
_cell.angle_alpha   90.00
_cell.angle_beta   90.00
_cell.angle_gamma   90.00
#
_symmetry.space_group_name_H-M   'P 1'
#
loop_
_entity.id
_entity.type
_entity.pdbx_description
1 polymer ?
#
loop_
_entity_poly.entity_id
_entity_poly.type
_entity_poly.pdbx_seq_one_letter_code
_entity_poly.pdbx_strand_id
1 'polypeptide(L)'
;MLKKENKDLVLAVYFITFIFGLPANIIALYTFIKKVRRGATPVDVLLIGLTISDLLFLVFLPFWMKEAIDDMQWYMPNFLCSLSGLIFYGTIYNSTLYLTAISVERYLGVAHPIKYKLKRKPLYAVVGSVFIWVISMAECSIVYIMQYYHLDNETADVKNSTVCYHEFSPKQLEILLPFRLQQFVLLFCLPLLICCFCYINVIRILSQLPNICPWRRYRAIGLAFGTIVVFVVCFGPYNVSHLVGYINGESPKWRRNAVLTSTFNACLDPFIFYFSSSALRATFNSILSRVSARLQLQGCTSRERQSPDPCLALEERTQSTNDHLD
;
A
#
# COMPACT_ATOMS: atom_id res chain seq x y z
N MET A 1 25.95 4.52 -19.08
CA MET A 1 24.94 3.43 -19.15
C MET A 1 24.31 3.16 -17.79
N LEU A 2 25.08 2.82 -16.74
CA LEU A 2 24.55 2.50 -15.39
C LEU A 2 23.63 3.59 -14.78
N LYS A 3 23.89 4.88 -15.01
CA LYS A 3 23.00 5.98 -14.54
C LYS A 3 21.66 6.02 -15.29
N LYS A 4 21.65 5.62 -16.57
CA LYS A 4 20.46 5.58 -17.43
C LYS A 4 19.57 4.36 -17.12
N GLU A 5 20.17 3.18 -16.97
CA GLU A 5 19.44 1.96 -16.59
C GLU A 5 18.75 2.08 -15.22
N ASN A 6 19.41 2.72 -14.24
CA ASN A 6 18.78 2.96 -12.95
C ASN A 6 17.60 3.94 -13.02
N LYS A 7 17.64 4.95 -13.91
CA LYS A 7 16.54 5.90 -14.11
C LYS A 7 15.30 5.22 -14.72
N ASP A 8 15.51 4.42 -15.77
CA ASP A 8 14.42 3.71 -16.45
C ASP A 8 13.72 2.73 -15.50
N LEU A 9 14.49 2.03 -14.65
CA LEU A 9 13.95 1.16 -13.61
C LEU A 9 13.12 1.94 -12.57
N VAL A 10 13.64 3.05 -12.04
CA VAL A 10 12.92 3.91 -11.08
C VAL A 10 11.60 4.38 -11.67
N LEU A 11 11.61 4.89 -12.89
CA LEU A 11 10.42 5.41 -13.55
C LEU A 11 9.39 4.31 -13.81
N ALA A 12 9.84 3.13 -14.25
CA ALA A 12 8.95 1.98 -14.45
C ALA A 12 8.27 1.56 -13.13
N VAL A 13 9.03 1.47 -12.03
CA VAL A 13 8.49 1.12 -10.71
C VAL A 13 7.46 2.15 -10.24
N TYR A 14 7.76 3.44 -10.36
CA TYR A 14 6.83 4.50 -9.97
C TYR A 14 5.58 4.52 -10.84
N PHE A 15 5.72 4.34 -12.15
CA PHE A 15 4.58 4.30 -13.07
C PHE A 15 3.66 3.11 -12.78
N ILE A 16 4.21 1.91 -12.61
CA ILE A 16 3.45 0.71 -12.21
C ILE A 16 2.76 0.98 -10.87
N THR A 17 3.49 1.52 -9.90
CA THR A 17 2.95 1.83 -8.57
C THR A 17 1.75 2.78 -8.66
N PHE A 18 1.86 3.83 -9.49
CA PHE A 18 0.81 4.81 -9.68
C PHE A 18 -0.43 4.21 -10.35
N ILE A 19 -0.26 3.50 -11.46
CA ILE A 19 -1.36 2.95 -12.26
C ILE A 19 -2.16 1.90 -11.50
N PHE A 20 -1.51 1.04 -10.70
CA PHE A 20 -2.22 0.03 -9.91
C PHE A 20 -2.65 0.54 -8.54
N GLY A 21 -1.78 1.31 -7.87
CA GLY A 21 -2.01 1.79 -6.51
C GLY A 21 -3.14 2.82 -6.44
N LEU A 22 -3.16 3.81 -7.33
CA LEU A 22 -4.12 4.92 -7.23
C LEU A 22 -5.58 4.47 -7.39
N PRO A 23 -5.96 3.73 -8.45
CA PRO A 23 -7.34 3.26 -8.59
C PRO A 23 -7.76 2.32 -7.45
N ALA A 24 -6.87 1.41 -7.03
CA ALA A 24 -7.18 0.44 -5.98
C ALA A 24 -7.43 1.13 -4.63
N ASN A 25 -6.59 2.09 -4.27
CA ASN A 25 -6.75 2.83 -3.01
C ASN A 25 -7.95 3.79 -3.03
N ILE A 26 -8.29 4.40 -4.17
CA ILE A 26 -9.51 5.22 -4.31
C ILE A 26 -10.77 4.35 -4.09
N ILE A 27 -10.83 3.17 -4.73
CA ILE A 27 -11.94 2.22 -4.57
C ILE A 27 -12.03 1.74 -3.12
N ALA A 28 -10.89 1.46 -2.49
CA ALA A 28 -10.82 1.06 -1.09
C ALA A 28 -11.35 2.16 -0.16
N LEU A 29 -10.85 3.39 -0.30
CA LEU A 29 -11.28 4.53 0.49
C LEU A 29 -12.79 4.79 0.34
N TYR A 30 -13.31 4.80 -0.89
CA TYR A 30 -14.75 4.94 -1.14
C TYR A 30 -15.56 3.86 -0.42
N THR A 31 -15.11 2.61 -0.50
CA THR A 31 -15.79 1.47 0.14
C THR A 31 -15.76 1.59 1.66
N PHE A 32 -14.63 1.98 2.24
CA PHE A 32 -14.50 2.14 3.68
C PHE A 32 -15.30 3.31 4.22
N ILE A 33 -15.32 4.46 3.53
CA ILE A 33 -16.18 5.60 3.89
C ILE A 33 -17.65 5.18 3.91
N LYS A 34 -18.11 4.48 2.85
CA LYS A 34 -19.49 3.96 2.78
C LYS A 34 -19.80 3.00 3.92
N LYS A 35 -18.85 2.14 4.29
CA LYS A 35 -19.00 1.20 5.40
C LYS A 35 -19.08 1.92 6.74
N VAL A 36 -18.19 2.87 7.00
CA VAL A 36 -18.13 3.66 8.24
C VAL A 36 -19.43 4.44 8.47
N ARG A 37 -20.03 5.01 7.41
CA ARG A 37 -21.34 5.68 7.49
C ARG A 37 -22.49 4.76 7.94
N ARG A 38 -22.35 3.44 7.76
CA ARG A 38 -23.34 2.43 8.18
C ARG A 38 -23.03 1.81 9.55
N GLY A 39 -21.88 2.12 10.13
CA GLY A 39 -21.41 1.53 11.38
C GLY A 39 -19.89 1.37 11.37
N ALA A 40 -19.20 2.29 12.04
CA ALA A 40 -17.76 2.30 12.12
C ALA A 40 -17.24 1.18 13.04
N THR A 41 -16.22 0.46 12.58
CA THR A 41 -15.43 -0.42 13.43
C THR A 41 -14.00 0.11 13.55
N PRO A 42 -13.26 -0.18 14.64
CA PRO A 42 -11.91 0.39 14.78
C PRO A 42 -10.96 -0.09 13.67
N VAL A 43 -11.09 -1.34 13.20
CA VAL A 43 -10.34 -1.81 12.00
C VAL A 43 -10.65 -0.97 10.76
N ASP A 44 -11.91 -0.54 10.57
CA ASP A 44 -12.26 0.29 9.41
C ASP A 44 -11.60 1.67 9.46
N VAL A 45 -11.47 2.25 10.66
CA VAL A 45 -10.75 3.51 10.86
C VAL A 45 -9.26 3.33 10.54
N LEU A 46 -8.63 2.25 11.01
CA LEU A 46 -7.23 1.96 10.71
C LEU A 46 -6.99 1.71 9.22
N LEU A 47 -7.89 0.98 8.54
CA LEU A 47 -7.83 0.77 7.10
C LEU A 47 -7.99 2.09 6.32
N ILE A 48 -8.86 2.99 6.77
CA ILE A 48 -8.98 4.33 6.18
C ILE A 48 -7.67 5.12 6.36
N GLY A 49 -7.10 5.10 7.57
CA GLY A 49 -5.81 5.76 7.83
C GLY A 49 -4.70 5.26 6.91
N LEU A 50 -4.59 3.94 6.72
CA LEU A 50 -3.65 3.32 5.79
C LEU A 50 -3.91 3.79 4.35
N THR A 51 -5.15 3.71 3.86
CA THR A 51 -5.49 4.19 2.51
C THR A 51 -5.22 5.68 2.29
N ILE A 52 -5.42 6.52 3.31
CA ILE A 52 -5.12 7.96 3.22
C ILE A 52 -3.62 8.17 3.10
N SER A 53 -2.82 7.42 3.87
CA SER A 53 -1.36 7.44 3.77
C SER A 53 -0.89 7.03 2.37
N ASP A 54 -1.41 5.93 1.81
CA ASP A 54 -1.06 5.47 0.47
C ASP A 54 -1.49 6.46 -0.62
N LEU A 55 -2.70 7.03 -0.51
CA LEU A 55 -3.15 8.04 -1.47
C LEU A 55 -2.31 9.32 -1.41
N LEU A 56 -1.91 9.75 -0.20
CA LEU A 56 -1.03 10.90 -0.07
C LEU A 56 0.32 10.62 -0.75
N PHE A 57 0.90 9.44 -0.54
CA PHE A 57 2.10 9.01 -1.25
C PHE A 57 1.91 9.02 -2.77
N LEU A 58 0.82 8.41 -3.26
CA LEU A 58 0.53 8.30 -4.69
C LEU A 58 0.28 9.65 -5.37
N VAL A 59 -0.30 10.63 -4.66
CA VAL A 59 -0.47 12.01 -5.15
C VAL A 59 0.88 12.73 -5.28
N PHE A 60 1.84 12.42 -4.41
CA PHE A 60 3.19 13.01 -4.45
C PHE A 60 4.17 12.24 -5.36
N LEU A 61 3.86 10.99 -5.72
CA LEU A 61 4.69 10.15 -6.58
C LEU A 61 5.02 10.77 -7.95
N PRO A 62 4.11 11.49 -8.65
CA PRO A 62 4.43 12.17 -9.91
C PRO A 62 5.57 13.19 -9.81
N PHE A 63 5.77 13.84 -8.65
CA PHE A 63 6.88 14.77 -8.45
C PHE A 63 8.23 14.04 -8.52
N TRP A 64 8.31 12.85 -7.92
CA TRP A 64 9.49 11.97 -7.99
C TRP A 64 9.69 11.37 -9.39
N MET A 65 8.60 11.10 -10.11
CA MET A 65 8.69 10.71 -11.52
C MET A 65 9.27 11.83 -12.38
N LYS A 66 8.87 13.09 -12.12
CA LYS A 66 9.44 14.26 -12.82
C LYS A 66 10.92 14.41 -12.54
N GLU A 67 11.35 14.29 -11.28
CA GLU A 67 12.77 14.28 -10.90
C GLU A 67 13.53 13.16 -11.62
N ALA A 68 12.96 11.95 -11.71
CA ALA A 68 13.58 10.85 -12.44
C ALA A 68 13.74 11.18 -13.93
N ILE A 69 12.71 11.75 -14.58
CA ILE A 69 12.75 12.20 -15.98
C ILE A 69 13.82 13.28 -16.19
N ASP A 70 14.01 14.15 -15.21
CA ASP A 70 14.97 15.25 -15.19
C ASP A 70 16.41 14.83 -14.81
N ASP A 71 16.77 13.56 -15.05
CA ASP A 71 18.10 12.99 -14.75
C ASP A 71 18.47 13.02 -13.26
N MET A 72 17.47 12.78 -12.41
CA MET A 72 17.56 12.85 -10.96
C MET A 72 17.92 14.27 -10.49
N GLN A 73 17.42 15.28 -11.21
CA GLN A 73 17.54 16.69 -10.84
C GLN A 73 16.17 17.24 -10.46
N TRP A 74 16.13 17.98 -9.37
CA TRP A 74 14.97 18.66 -8.84
C TRP A 74 14.94 20.12 -9.31
N TYR A 75 14.13 20.39 -10.34
CA TYR A 75 13.91 21.75 -10.87
C TYR A 75 12.65 22.44 -10.30
N MET A 76 11.92 21.76 -9.42
CA MET A 76 10.73 22.33 -8.77
C MET A 76 11.11 23.19 -7.55
N PRO A 77 10.20 24.02 -7.01
CA PRO A 77 10.49 24.83 -5.82
C PRO A 77 11.07 24.01 -4.65
N ASN A 78 12.03 24.59 -3.93
CA ASN A 78 12.75 23.92 -2.84
C ASN A 78 11.82 23.37 -1.74
N PHE A 79 10.75 24.12 -1.41
CA PHE A 79 9.74 23.66 -0.44
C PHE A 79 9.10 22.33 -0.85
N LEU A 80 8.88 22.09 -2.16
CA LEU A 80 8.30 20.84 -2.63
C LEU A 80 9.27 19.66 -2.51
N CYS A 81 10.60 19.86 -2.63
CA CYS A 81 11.59 18.80 -2.38
C CYS A 81 11.52 18.34 -0.92
N SER A 82 11.46 19.30 0.01
CA SER A 82 11.34 19.00 1.43
C SER A 82 10.05 18.25 1.76
N LEU A 83 8.92 18.78 1.26
CA LEU A 83 7.61 18.25 1.53
C LEU A 83 7.43 16.85 0.90
N SER A 84 7.89 16.66 -0.34
CA SER A 84 7.82 15.37 -1.03
C SER A 84 8.67 14.32 -0.31
N GLY A 85 9.85 14.68 0.18
CA GLY A 85 10.71 13.85 1.04
C GLY A 85 9.99 13.42 2.32
N LEU A 86 9.47 14.39 3.07
CA LEU A 86 8.77 14.13 4.33
C LEU A 86 7.54 13.24 4.14
N ILE A 87 6.76 13.48 3.08
CA ILE A 87 5.61 12.63 2.74
C ILE A 87 6.08 11.23 2.36
N PHE A 88 7.07 11.10 1.48
CA PHE A 88 7.53 9.80 0.99
C PHE A 88 8.03 8.90 2.13
N TYR A 89 8.88 9.42 3.02
CA TYR A 89 9.39 8.62 4.15
C TYR A 89 8.34 8.47 5.26
N GLY A 90 7.53 9.50 5.50
CA GLY A 90 6.48 9.47 6.51
C GLY A 90 5.42 8.43 6.20
N THR A 91 5.05 8.26 4.94
CA THR A 91 4.04 7.28 4.52
C THR A 91 4.54 5.85 4.66
N ILE A 92 5.85 5.56 4.48
CA ILE A 92 6.44 4.23 4.75
C ILE A 92 6.22 3.82 6.21
N TYR A 93 6.52 4.72 7.16
CA TYR A 93 6.38 4.44 8.57
C TYR A 93 4.91 4.43 9.02
N ASN A 94 4.08 5.32 8.47
CA ASN A 94 2.63 5.25 8.65
C ASN A 94 2.10 3.87 8.25
N SER A 95 2.45 3.37 7.06
CA SER A 95 1.98 2.07 6.59
C SER A 95 2.42 0.93 7.52
N THR A 96 3.68 0.95 7.96
CA THR A 96 4.20 -0.03 8.93
C THR A 96 3.43 -0.01 10.26
N LEU A 97 3.18 1.17 10.81
CA LEU A 97 2.46 1.33 12.08
C LEU A 97 0.96 0.99 11.93
N TYR A 98 0.33 1.35 10.82
CA TYR A 98 -1.06 0.97 10.53
C TYR A 98 -1.24 -0.53 10.37
N LEU A 99 -0.34 -1.21 9.65
CA LEU A 99 -0.35 -2.68 9.53
C LEU A 99 -0.20 -3.34 10.90
N THR A 100 0.66 -2.79 11.75
CA THR A 100 0.84 -3.24 13.13
C THR A 100 -0.44 -3.07 13.94
N ALA A 101 -1.04 -1.88 13.92
CA ALA A 101 -2.30 -1.60 14.60
C ALA A 101 -3.43 -2.52 14.11
N ILE A 102 -3.52 -2.77 12.80
CA ILE A 102 -4.49 -3.71 12.23
C ILE A 102 -4.25 -5.12 12.76
N SER A 103 -3.00 -5.60 12.83
CA SER A 103 -2.68 -6.93 13.35
C SER A 103 -3.08 -7.09 14.83
N VAL A 104 -2.80 -6.08 15.65
CA VAL A 104 -3.18 -6.04 17.08
C VAL A 104 -4.70 -6.05 17.22
N GLU A 105 -5.39 -5.21 16.46
CA GLU A 105 -6.84 -5.12 16.49
C GLU A 105 -7.52 -6.43 16.08
N ARG A 106 -6.94 -7.14 15.10
CA ARG A 106 -7.39 -8.48 14.70
C ARG A 106 -7.16 -9.51 15.80
N TYR A 107 -6.00 -9.46 16.46
CA TYR A 107 -5.69 -10.33 17.58
C TYR A 107 -6.65 -10.12 18.74
N LEU A 108 -6.88 -8.88 19.17
CA LEU A 108 -7.81 -8.56 20.27
C LEU A 108 -9.24 -9.03 19.98
N GLY A 109 -9.70 -8.87 18.74
CA GLY A 109 -11.03 -9.32 18.32
C GLY A 109 -11.21 -10.86 18.34
N VAL A 110 -10.13 -11.63 18.16
CA VAL A 110 -10.16 -13.10 18.15
C VAL A 110 -9.85 -13.70 19.52
N ALA A 111 -8.87 -13.16 20.24
CA ALA A 111 -8.44 -13.66 21.55
C ALA A 111 -9.38 -13.26 22.69
N HIS A 112 -10.06 -12.13 22.58
CA HIS A 112 -10.90 -11.58 23.65
C HIS A 112 -12.29 -11.14 23.17
N PRO A 113 -13.08 -12.00 22.49
CA PRO A 113 -14.27 -11.58 21.76
C PRO A 113 -15.34 -10.88 22.63
N ILE A 114 -15.55 -11.34 23.87
CA ILE A 114 -16.55 -10.77 24.79
C ILE A 114 -16.10 -9.38 25.29
N LYS A 115 -14.90 -9.30 25.88
CA LYS A 115 -14.34 -8.04 26.40
C LYS A 115 -14.15 -7.01 25.30
N TYR A 116 -13.69 -7.45 24.13
CA TYR A 116 -13.50 -6.60 22.97
C TYR A 116 -14.85 -6.07 22.45
N LYS A 117 -15.88 -6.91 22.29
CA LYS A 117 -17.21 -6.46 21.84
C LYS A 117 -17.82 -5.39 22.77
N LEU A 118 -17.61 -5.50 24.08
CA LEU A 118 -18.10 -4.53 25.07
C LEU A 118 -17.30 -3.21 25.07
N LYS A 119 -16.00 -3.25 24.81
CA LYS A 119 -15.11 -2.06 24.82
C LYS A 119 -14.83 -1.49 23.44
N ARG A 120 -15.45 -2.02 22.38
CA ARG A 120 -15.20 -1.63 21.00
C ARG A 120 -15.66 -0.20 20.73
N LYS A 121 -14.74 0.76 20.81
CA LYS A 121 -14.99 2.16 20.44
C LYS A 121 -14.09 2.57 19.28
N PRO A 122 -14.65 3.05 18.14
CA PRO A 122 -13.84 3.51 17.00
C PRO A 122 -12.93 4.69 17.37
N LEU A 123 -13.28 5.45 18.42
CA LEU A 123 -12.45 6.53 18.96
C LEU A 123 -11.02 6.10 19.28
N TYR A 124 -10.80 4.88 19.80
CA TYR A 124 -9.44 4.41 20.11
C TYR A 124 -8.59 4.26 18.85
N ALA A 125 -9.18 3.83 17.72
CA ALA A 125 -8.48 3.77 16.44
C ALA A 125 -8.24 5.16 15.83
N VAL A 126 -9.12 6.13 16.08
CA VAL A 126 -8.90 7.53 15.67
C VAL A 126 -7.72 8.11 16.45
N VAL A 127 -7.72 7.96 17.78
CA VAL A 127 -6.61 8.42 18.64
C VAL A 127 -5.31 7.73 18.25
N GLY A 128 -5.32 6.41 18.05
CA GLY A 128 -4.17 5.66 17.55
C GLY A 128 -3.67 6.17 16.19
N SER A 129 -4.58 6.50 15.28
CA SER A 129 -4.23 7.09 13.98
C SER A 129 -3.53 8.43 14.12
N VAL A 130 -3.99 9.30 15.03
CA VAL A 130 -3.33 10.58 15.30
C VAL A 130 -1.90 10.36 15.82
N PHE A 131 -1.72 9.41 16.76
CA PHE A 131 -0.38 9.07 17.24
C PHE A 131 0.52 8.51 16.14
N ILE A 132 0.00 7.66 15.26
CA ILE A 132 0.76 7.13 14.11
C ILE A 132 1.29 8.29 13.25
N TRP A 133 0.43 9.25 12.90
CA TRP A 133 0.85 10.43 12.14
C TRP A 133 1.90 11.26 12.89
N VAL A 134 1.68 11.55 14.17
CA VAL A 134 2.62 12.34 14.98
C VAL A 134 3.99 11.66 15.05
N ILE A 135 4.04 10.35 15.33
CA ILE A 135 5.27 9.57 15.40
C ILE A 135 5.99 9.59 14.05
N SER A 136 5.30 9.25 12.96
CA SER A 136 5.90 9.20 11.62
C SER A 136 6.44 10.55 11.18
N MET A 137 5.69 11.64 11.42
CA MET A 137 6.13 12.99 11.08
C MET A 137 7.29 13.46 11.95
N ALA A 138 7.28 13.14 13.26
CA ALA A 138 8.38 13.48 14.15
C ALA A 138 9.68 12.79 13.72
N GLU A 139 9.60 11.49 13.42
CA GLU A 139 10.73 10.68 12.98
C GLU A 139 11.29 11.12 11.61
N CYS A 140 10.42 11.60 10.72
CA CYS A 140 10.85 12.17 9.44
C CYS A 140 11.36 13.61 9.55
N SER A 141 10.94 14.37 10.57
CA SER A 141 11.36 15.76 10.75
C SER A 141 12.86 15.88 11.04
N ILE A 142 13.47 14.88 11.71
CA ILE A 142 14.90 14.86 12.00
C ILE A 142 15.73 14.76 10.71
N VAL A 143 15.27 13.96 9.76
CA VAL A 143 15.87 13.86 8.42
C VAL A 143 15.78 15.19 7.68
N TYR A 144 14.62 15.86 7.76
CA TYR A 144 14.42 17.18 7.17
C TYR A 144 15.32 18.23 7.82
N ILE A 145 15.37 18.29 9.15
CA ILE A 145 16.21 19.23 9.89
C ILE A 145 17.67 19.02 9.49
N MET A 146 18.16 17.77 9.45
CA MET A 146 19.55 17.47 9.09
C MET A 146 19.91 17.87 7.67
N GLN A 147 18.98 17.87 6.72
CA GLN A 147 19.22 18.34 5.35
C GLN A 147 19.49 19.85 5.29
N TYR A 148 18.93 20.64 6.21
CA TYR A 148 19.11 22.09 6.28
C TYR A 148 20.01 22.55 7.42
N TYR A 149 20.47 21.62 8.28
CA TYR A 149 21.36 21.91 9.39
C TYR A 149 22.80 22.05 8.88
N HIS A 150 23.29 23.29 8.80
CA HIS A 150 24.67 23.60 8.43
C HIS A 150 25.53 23.61 9.69
N LEU A 151 26.39 22.59 9.83
CA LEU A 151 27.33 22.46 10.94
C LEU A 151 28.61 23.28 10.75
N ASP A 152 28.85 23.80 9.55
CA ASP A 152 30.00 24.66 9.25
C ASP A 152 29.52 25.95 8.54
N ASN A 153 30.12 27.09 8.92
CA ASN A 153 29.95 28.41 8.30
C ASN A 153 30.53 28.47 6.87
N GLU A 154 30.46 27.38 6.11
CA GLU A 154 30.66 27.42 4.68
C GLU A 154 29.30 27.59 4.03
N THR A 155 29.13 28.73 3.38
CA THR A 155 28.05 29.02 2.45
C THR A 155 28.11 28.03 1.29
N ALA A 156 27.77 26.77 1.54
CA ALA A 156 27.38 25.84 0.50
C ALA A 156 26.07 26.40 -0.07
N ASP A 157 26.12 26.80 -1.33
CA ASP A 157 25.03 27.47 -2.03
C ASP A 157 23.84 26.52 -2.20
N VAL A 158 23.02 26.37 -1.14
CA VAL A 158 21.77 25.59 -1.16
C VAL A 158 20.81 26.12 -2.23
N LYS A 159 21.00 27.35 -2.74
CA LYS A 159 20.21 27.88 -3.84
C LYS A 159 20.53 27.23 -5.19
N ASN A 160 21.68 26.57 -5.35
CA ASN A 160 22.13 25.95 -6.61
C ASN A 160 22.24 24.42 -6.57
N SER A 161 21.88 23.76 -5.47
CA SER A 161 21.80 22.29 -5.46
C SER A 161 20.52 21.83 -6.15
N THR A 162 20.68 21.35 -7.38
CA THR A 162 19.62 20.76 -8.20
C THR A 162 19.31 19.32 -7.81
N VAL A 163 19.83 18.80 -6.69
CA VAL A 163 19.62 17.40 -6.27
C VAL A 163 18.83 17.38 -4.97
N CYS A 164 17.62 16.84 -5.01
CA CYS A 164 16.85 16.61 -3.80
C CYS A 164 17.46 15.41 -3.06
N TYR A 165 17.88 15.62 -1.81
CA TYR A 165 18.19 14.53 -0.89
C TYR A 165 19.47 13.73 -1.25
N HIS A 166 20.65 14.35 -1.33
CA HIS A 166 21.92 13.60 -1.37
C HIS A 166 23.11 14.33 -0.73
N GLU A 167 24.01 13.51 -0.16
CA GLU A 167 25.31 13.79 0.46
C GLU A 167 25.26 14.54 1.81
N PHE A 168 25.03 13.76 2.87
CA PHE A 168 25.28 14.21 4.24
C PHE A 168 26.79 14.28 4.50
N SER A 169 27.24 15.39 5.07
CA SER A 169 28.62 15.52 5.56
C SER A 169 28.93 14.47 6.63
N PRO A 170 30.21 14.13 6.86
CA PRO A 170 30.61 13.19 7.91
C PRO A 170 30.03 13.56 9.30
N LYS A 171 30.01 14.85 9.65
CA LYS A 171 29.45 15.34 10.94
C LYS A 171 27.93 15.14 11.03
N GLN A 172 27.18 15.36 9.95
CA GLN A 172 25.74 15.07 9.91
C GLN A 172 25.50 13.57 10.05
N LEU A 173 26.38 12.75 9.50
CA LEU A 173 26.24 11.31 9.51
C LEU A 173 26.47 10.70 10.90
N GLU A 174 27.35 11.28 11.72
CA GLU A 174 27.55 10.88 13.13
C GLU A 174 26.25 10.94 13.95
N ILE A 175 25.39 11.92 13.67
CA ILE A 175 24.09 12.06 14.36
C ILE A 175 23.00 11.22 13.66
N LEU A 176 23.06 11.16 12.33
CA LEU A 176 22.02 10.52 11.53
C LEU A 176 22.07 8.98 11.60
N LEU A 177 23.25 8.36 11.70
CA LEU A 177 23.36 6.90 11.73
C LEU A 177 22.75 6.26 12.99
N PRO A 178 23.01 6.73 14.22
CA PRO A 178 22.33 6.21 15.41
C PRO A 178 20.81 6.38 15.33
N PHE A 179 20.36 7.52 14.82
CA PHE A 179 18.94 7.78 14.63
C PHE A 179 18.29 6.82 13.62
N ARG A 180 18.97 6.57 12.49
CA ARG A 180 18.56 5.56 11.50
C ARG A 180 18.49 4.16 12.09
N LEU A 181 19.41 3.79 12.97
CA LEU A 181 19.37 2.52 13.70
C LEU A 181 18.15 2.46 14.64
N GLN A 182 17.85 3.54 15.36
CA GLN A 182 16.64 3.64 16.17
C GLN A 182 15.38 3.42 15.32
N GLN A 183 15.28 4.05 14.14
CA GLN A 183 14.17 3.84 13.21
C GLN A 183 14.05 2.38 12.77
N PHE A 184 15.17 1.74 12.43
CA PHE A 184 15.20 0.31 12.09
C PHE A 184 14.63 -0.57 13.22
N VAL A 185 15.00 -0.30 14.47
CA VAL A 185 14.53 -1.09 15.62
C VAL A 185 13.05 -0.80 15.92
N LEU A 186 12.68 0.48 16.07
CA LEU A 186 11.37 0.88 16.57
C LEU A 186 10.27 0.89 15.51
N LEU A 187 10.60 1.20 14.26
CA LEU A 187 9.64 1.36 13.18
C LEU A 187 9.66 0.21 12.17
N PHE A 188 10.56 -0.77 12.33
CA PHE A 188 10.55 -1.98 11.50
C PHE A 188 10.61 -3.28 12.32
N CYS A 189 11.66 -3.51 13.12
CA CYS A 189 11.80 -4.76 13.87
C CYS A 189 10.67 -4.98 14.87
N LEU A 190 10.38 -3.99 15.71
CA LEU A 190 9.32 -4.06 16.71
C LEU A 190 7.93 -4.25 16.06
N PRO A 191 7.50 -3.44 15.08
CA PRO A 191 6.30 -3.66 14.27
C PRO A 191 6.18 -5.07 13.67
N LEU A 192 7.25 -5.57 13.06
CA LEU A 192 7.28 -6.90 12.45
C LEU A 192 7.08 -7.99 13.51
N LEU A 193 7.77 -7.90 14.64
CA LEU A 193 7.64 -8.86 15.74
C LEU A 193 6.22 -8.87 16.32
N ILE A 194 5.62 -7.70 16.52
CA ILE A 194 4.23 -7.58 16.98
C ILE A 194 3.29 -8.21 15.96
N CYS A 195 3.44 -7.92 14.66
CA CYS A 195 2.62 -8.51 13.61
C CYS A 195 2.71 -10.03 13.60
N CYS A 196 3.93 -10.58 13.64
CA CYS A 196 4.19 -12.01 13.70
C CYS A 196 3.51 -12.65 14.93
N PHE A 197 3.70 -12.06 16.11
CA PHE A 197 3.06 -12.53 17.34
C PHE A 197 1.53 -12.52 17.21
N CYS A 198 0.94 -11.42 16.76
CA CYS A 198 -0.51 -11.29 16.61
C CYS A 198 -1.07 -12.32 15.63
N TYR A 199 -0.48 -12.45 14.44
CA TYR A 199 -0.99 -13.38 13.42
C TYR A 199 -0.78 -14.85 13.80
N ILE A 200 0.35 -15.22 14.40
CA ILE A 200 0.59 -16.58 14.90
C ILE A 200 -0.51 -16.95 15.90
N ASN A 201 -0.80 -16.08 16.87
CA ASN A 201 -1.83 -16.36 17.86
C ASN A 201 -3.24 -16.36 17.27
N VAL A 202 -3.57 -15.45 16.35
CA VAL A 202 -4.85 -15.49 15.62
C VAL A 202 -5.03 -16.82 14.92
N ILE A 203 -4.02 -17.29 14.17
CA ILE A 203 -4.10 -18.56 13.44
C ILE A 203 -4.22 -19.75 14.41
N ARG A 204 -3.45 -19.75 15.51
CA ARG A 204 -3.51 -20.79 16.54
C ARG A 204 -4.90 -20.89 17.17
N ILE A 205 -5.44 -19.76 17.65
CA ILE A 205 -6.78 -19.70 18.26
C ILE A 205 -7.83 -20.19 17.26
N LEU A 206 -7.83 -19.67 16.04
CA LEU A 206 -8.77 -20.09 15.00
C LEU A 206 -8.64 -21.57 14.64
N SER A 207 -7.46 -22.18 14.79
CA SER A 207 -7.25 -23.61 14.49
C SER A 207 -7.74 -24.52 15.63
N GLN A 208 -7.86 -23.99 16.85
CA GLN A 208 -8.34 -24.74 18.02
C GLN A 208 -9.86 -24.66 18.21
N LEU A 209 -10.54 -23.70 17.56
CA LEU A 209 -11.99 -23.56 17.67
C LEU A 209 -12.71 -24.68 16.91
N PRO A 210 -13.50 -25.54 17.58
CA PRO A 210 -14.31 -26.55 16.90
C PRO A 210 -15.39 -25.88 16.04
N ASN A 211 -15.72 -26.48 14.90
CA ASN A 211 -16.79 -26.04 13.98
C ASN A 211 -16.64 -24.62 13.40
N ILE A 212 -15.44 -24.04 13.35
CA ILE A 212 -15.24 -22.76 12.68
C ILE A 212 -15.21 -22.91 11.15
N CYS A 213 -15.84 -21.97 10.44
CA CYS A 213 -15.78 -21.96 8.97
C CYS A 213 -14.32 -21.87 8.50
N PRO A 214 -13.83 -22.82 7.67
CA PRO A 214 -12.44 -22.84 7.18
C PRO A 214 -12.01 -21.51 6.54
N TRP A 215 -12.95 -20.83 5.89
CA TRP A 215 -12.73 -19.52 5.27
C TRP A 215 -12.23 -18.43 6.24
N ARG A 216 -12.62 -18.45 7.52
CA ARG A 216 -12.11 -17.48 8.51
C ARG A 216 -10.61 -17.68 8.76
N ARG A 217 -10.16 -18.93 8.81
CA ARG A 217 -8.74 -19.30 8.93
C ARG A 217 -7.96 -18.88 7.69
N TYR A 218 -8.46 -19.18 6.50
CA TYR A 218 -7.82 -18.76 5.25
C TYR A 218 -7.65 -17.24 5.15
N ARG A 219 -8.63 -16.45 5.63
CA ARG A 219 -8.47 -14.98 5.69
C ARG A 219 -7.36 -14.55 6.65
N ALA A 220 -7.26 -15.16 7.83
CA ALA A 220 -6.18 -14.84 8.76
C ALA A 220 -4.80 -15.18 8.17
N ILE A 221 -4.69 -16.33 7.49
CA ILE A 221 -3.47 -16.73 6.79
C ILE A 221 -3.15 -15.74 5.65
N GLY A 222 -4.15 -15.36 4.84
CA GLY A 222 -3.97 -14.38 3.76
C GLY A 222 -3.54 -13.00 4.27
N LEU A 223 -4.10 -12.54 5.39
CA LEU A 223 -3.66 -11.31 6.06
C LEU A 223 -2.22 -11.40 6.55
N ALA A 224 -1.88 -12.50 7.22
CA ALA A 224 -0.53 -12.72 7.73
C ALA A 224 0.49 -12.76 6.60
N PHE A 225 0.21 -13.54 5.55
CA PHE A 225 1.05 -13.66 4.36
C PHE A 225 1.23 -12.31 3.66
N GLY A 226 0.14 -11.60 3.37
CA GLY A 226 0.20 -10.28 2.73
C GLY A 226 1.00 -9.26 3.55
N THR A 227 0.79 -9.24 4.87
CA THR A 227 1.54 -8.35 5.77
C THR A 227 3.03 -8.70 5.77
N ILE A 228 3.39 -9.98 5.90
CA ILE A 228 4.80 -10.42 5.89
C ILE A 228 5.48 -10.08 4.55
N VAL A 229 4.79 -10.28 3.42
CA VAL A 229 5.32 -9.90 2.10
C VAL A 229 5.61 -8.41 2.04
N VAL A 230 4.69 -7.56 2.51
CA VAL A 230 4.92 -6.11 2.58
C VAL A 230 6.14 -5.77 3.45
N PHE A 231 6.23 -6.33 4.66
CA PHE A 231 7.38 -6.07 5.53
C PHE A 231 8.70 -6.52 4.89
N VAL A 232 8.77 -7.73 4.36
CA VAL A 232 10.03 -8.31 3.87
C VAL A 232 10.44 -7.72 2.54
N VAL A 233 9.50 -7.59 1.59
CA VAL A 233 9.79 -7.17 0.22
C VAL A 233 9.76 -5.66 0.09
N CYS A 234 8.75 -4.98 0.65
CA CYS A 234 8.62 -3.54 0.48
C CYS A 234 9.51 -2.76 1.45
N PHE A 235 9.43 -3.06 2.74
CA PHE A 235 10.10 -2.26 3.77
C PHE A 235 11.47 -2.80 4.17
N GLY A 236 11.69 -4.11 4.05
CA GLY A 236 12.90 -4.81 4.48
C GLY A 236 14.18 -4.23 3.88
N PRO A 237 14.30 -4.11 2.53
CA PRO A 237 15.52 -3.62 1.91
C PRO A 237 15.90 -2.22 2.41
N TYR A 238 14.94 -1.29 2.42
CA TYR A 238 15.15 0.07 2.90
C TYR A 238 15.60 0.07 4.38
N ASN A 239 14.92 -0.70 5.22
CA ASN A 239 15.21 -0.77 6.65
C ASN A 239 16.58 -1.40 6.95
N VAL A 240 16.95 -2.47 6.24
CA VAL A 240 18.29 -3.08 6.35
C VAL A 240 19.39 -2.10 5.96
N SER A 241 19.13 -1.17 5.03
CA SER A 241 20.12 -0.14 4.67
C SER A 241 20.46 0.80 5.82
N HIS A 242 19.58 0.97 6.81
CA HIS A 242 19.88 1.72 8.04
C HIS A 242 20.89 0.98 8.91
N LEU A 243 20.69 -0.32 9.11
CA LEU A 243 21.61 -1.15 9.89
C LEU A 243 23.00 -1.22 9.24
N VAL A 244 23.05 -1.49 7.93
CA VAL A 244 24.32 -1.55 7.19
C VAL A 244 25.02 -0.19 7.21
N GLY A 245 24.27 0.90 7.07
CA GLY A 245 24.85 2.23 7.14
C GLY A 245 25.43 2.57 8.52
N TYR A 246 24.77 2.13 9.59
CA TYR A 246 25.29 2.30 10.95
C TYR A 246 26.59 1.50 11.16
N ILE A 247 26.63 0.25 10.72
CA ILE A 247 27.81 -0.62 10.87
C ILE A 247 29.01 -0.08 10.07
N ASN A 248 28.77 0.41 8.86
CA ASN A 248 29.84 0.83 7.96
C ASN A 248 30.25 2.30 8.16
N GLY A 249 29.51 3.09 8.95
CA GLY A 249 29.78 4.52 9.11
C GLY A 249 29.49 5.36 7.85
N GLU A 250 28.82 4.81 6.84
CA GLU A 250 28.52 5.48 5.56
C GLU A 250 27.12 5.12 5.05
N SER A 251 26.52 5.95 4.18
CA SER A 251 25.22 5.61 3.57
C SER A 251 25.43 4.59 2.42
N PRO A 252 24.83 3.39 2.46
CA PRO A 252 25.07 2.38 1.43
C PRO A 252 24.59 2.83 0.04
N LYS A 253 25.41 2.64 -1.01
CA LYS A 253 25.08 3.05 -2.39
C LYS A 253 23.79 2.44 -2.92
N TRP A 254 23.46 1.22 -2.48
CA TRP A 254 22.24 0.50 -2.88
C TRP A 254 20.98 0.97 -2.15
N ARG A 255 21.07 1.85 -1.13
CA ARG A 255 19.92 2.39 -0.38
C ARG A 255 18.88 3.03 -1.28
N ARG A 256 19.31 3.72 -2.35
CA ARG A 256 18.39 4.33 -3.33
C ARG A 256 17.57 3.29 -4.09
N ASN A 257 18.12 2.11 -4.36
CA ASN A 257 17.35 1.04 -5.00
C ASN A 257 16.46 0.33 -3.97
N ALA A 258 16.93 0.23 -2.72
CA ALA A 258 16.19 -0.35 -1.62
C ALA A 258 14.93 0.44 -1.25
N VAL A 259 14.95 1.77 -1.40
CA VAL A 259 13.76 2.59 -1.12
C VAL A 259 12.66 2.40 -2.19
N LEU A 260 13.02 2.05 -3.43
CA LEU A 260 12.05 1.79 -4.49
C LEU A 260 11.14 0.62 -4.16
N THR A 261 11.64 -0.39 -3.43
CA THR A 261 10.79 -1.53 -3.06
C THR A 261 9.65 -1.11 -2.16
N SER A 262 9.83 -0.05 -1.36
CA SER A 262 8.81 0.46 -0.45
C SER A 262 7.61 1.06 -1.17
N THR A 263 7.76 1.52 -2.41
CA THR A 263 6.64 2.10 -3.17
C THR A 263 5.59 1.06 -3.54
N PHE A 264 6.00 -0.19 -3.74
CA PHE A 264 5.07 -1.29 -4.02
C PHE A 264 4.08 -1.57 -2.89
N ASN A 265 4.33 -1.07 -1.67
CA ASN A 265 3.38 -1.17 -0.56
C ASN A 265 1.98 -0.69 -0.98
N ALA A 266 1.90 0.47 -1.63
CA ALA A 266 0.64 1.06 -2.05
C ALA A 266 -0.14 0.18 -3.04
N CYS A 267 0.52 -0.75 -3.76
CA CYS A 267 -0.12 -1.72 -4.63
C CYS A 267 -0.46 -3.04 -3.93
N LEU A 268 0.24 -3.38 -2.85
CA LEU A 268 0.06 -4.62 -2.12
C LEU A 268 -1.00 -4.51 -1.01
N ASP A 269 -1.19 -3.33 -0.44
CA ASP A 269 -2.19 -3.07 0.60
C ASP A 269 -3.63 -3.43 0.21
N PRO A 270 -4.09 -3.25 -1.05
CA PRO A 270 -5.37 -3.78 -1.53
C PRO A 270 -5.57 -5.29 -1.29
N PHE A 271 -4.52 -6.11 -1.32
CA PHE A 271 -4.62 -7.54 -0.97
C PHE A 271 -4.92 -7.72 0.51
N ILE A 272 -4.25 -6.96 1.38
CA ILE A 272 -4.50 -6.96 2.82
C ILE A 272 -5.95 -6.50 3.09
N PHE A 273 -6.39 -5.45 2.40
CA PHE A 273 -7.75 -4.95 2.53
C PHE A 273 -8.81 -5.98 2.12
N TYR A 274 -8.55 -6.75 1.07
CA TYR A 274 -9.43 -7.84 0.62
C TYR A 274 -9.64 -8.86 1.75
N PHE A 275 -8.56 -9.37 2.36
CA PHE A 275 -8.70 -10.34 3.44
C PHE A 275 -9.25 -9.72 4.75
N SER A 276 -9.06 -8.42 4.94
CA SER A 276 -9.51 -7.67 6.12
C SER A 276 -11.01 -7.34 6.07
N SER A 277 -11.54 -6.88 4.95
CA SER A 277 -12.89 -6.30 4.86
C SER A 277 -13.84 -7.09 3.97
N SER A 278 -14.98 -7.50 4.52
CA SER A 278 -16.08 -8.09 3.74
C SER A 278 -16.72 -7.10 2.78
N ALA A 279 -16.79 -5.83 3.15
CA ALA A 279 -17.35 -4.79 2.30
C ALA A 279 -16.49 -4.60 1.04
N LEU A 280 -15.16 -4.55 1.20
CA LEU A 280 -14.26 -4.42 0.07
C LEU A 280 -14.33 -5.64 -0.85
N ARG A 281 -14.38 -6.85 -0.29
CA ARG A 281 -14.60 -8.07 -1.09
C ARG A 281 -15.89 -8.03 -1.88
N ALA A 282 -16.99 -7.58 -1.27
CA ALA A 282 -18.26 -7.45 -1.99
C ALA A 282 -18.17 -6.46 -3.15
N THR A 283 -17.50 -5.32 -2.94
CA THR A 283 -17.23 -4.34 -4.01
C THR A 283 -16.39 -4.95 -5.12
N PHE A 284 -15.26 -5.58 -4.81
CA PHE A 284 -14.39 -6.23 -5.80
C PHE A 284 -15.11 -7.31 -6.59
N ASN A 285 -15.85 -8.20 -5.91
CA ASN A 285 -16.62 -9.26 -6.57
C ASN A 285 -17.71 -8.68 -7.48
N SER A 286 -18.36 -7.57 -7.08
CA SER A 286 -19.34 -6.89 -7.93
C SER A 286 -18.71 -6.20 -9.14
N ILE A 287 -17.48 -5.70 -9.04
CA ILE A 287 -16.75 -5.12 -10.17
C ILE A 287 -16.35 -6.23 -11.12
N LEU A 288 -15.76 -7.31 -10.60
CA LEU A 288 -15.35 -8.49 -11.38
C LEU A 288 -16.52 -9.11 -12.14
N SER A 289 -17.68 -9.28 -11.50
CA SER A 289 -18.86 -9.84 -12.17
C SER A 289 -19.37 -8.94 -13.30
N ARG A 290 -19.36 -7.61 -13.11
CA ARG A 290 -19.74 -6.64 -14.16
C ARG A 290 -18.75 -6.62 -15.32
N VAL A 291 -17.46 -6.71 -15.04
CA VAL A 291 -16.42 -6.79 -16.08
C VAL A 291 -16.54 -8.10 -16.85
N SER A 292 -16.68 -9.22 -16.15
CA SER A 292 -16.91 -10.54 -16.78
C SER A 292 -18.15 -10.54 -17.66
N ALA A 293 -19.28 -9.97 -17.19
CA ALA A 293 -20.50 -9.87 -17.99
C ALA A 293 -20.30 -9.00 -19.24
N ARG A 294 -19.55 -7.89 -19.15
CA ARG A 294 -19.24 -7.04 -20.31
C ARG A 294 -18.31 -7.73 -21.32
N LEU A 295 -17.33 -8.50 -20.84
CA LEU A 295 -16.44 -9.28 -21.70
C LEU A 295 -17.19 -10.44 -22.38
N GLN A 296 -18.13 -11.08 -21.68
CA GLN A 296 -19.01 -12.10 -22.27
C GLN A 296 -19.97 -11.51 -23.32
N LEU A 297 -20.54 -10.33 -23.07
CA LEU A 297 -21.36 -9.62 -24.06
C LEU A 297 -20.57 -9.23 -25.32
N GLN A 298 -19.31 -8.79 -25.17
CA GLN A 298 -18.43 -8.54 -26.31
C GLN A 298 -18.06 -9.82 -27.08
N GLY A 299 -17.93 -10.96 -26.37
CA GLY A 299 -17.74 -12.28 -26.97
C GLY A 299 -18.97 -12.78 -27.77
N CYS A 300 -20.19 -12.52 -27.29
CA CYS A 300 -21.42 -12.86 -28.03
C CYS A 300 -21.62 -11.97 -29.27
N THR A 301 -21.31 -10.67 -29.21
CA THR A 301 -21.39 -9.80 -30.40
C THR A 301 -20.34 -10.13 -31.48
N SER A 302 -19.35 -10.96 -31.18
CA SER A 302 -18.34 -11.41 -32.15
C SER A 302 -18.75 -12.72 -32.86
N ARG A 303 -19.77 -13.43 -32.36
CA ARG A 303 -20.22 -14.72 -32.91
C ARG A 303 -21.51 -14.65 -33.74
N GLU A 304 -22.18 -13.50 -33.76
CA GLU A 304 -23.37 -13.22 -34.58
C GLU A 304 -23.07 -12.54 -35.93
N ARG A 305 -21.81 -12.61 -36.40
CA ARG A 305 -21.42 -12.12 -37.74
C ARG A 305 -20.99 -13.25 -38.70
N GLN A 306 -21.59 -14.42 -38.56
CA GLN A 306 -21.70 -15.41 -39.63
C GLN A 306 -23.18 -15.54 -40.00
N SER A 307 -23.44 -15.30 -41.28
CA SER A 307 -24.74 -15.28 -41.95
C SER A 307 -25.64 -16.47 -41.58
N PRO A 308 -26.98 -16.31 -41.55
CA PRO A 308 -27.89 -17.43 -41.38
C PRO A 308 -27.75 -18.44 -42.53
N ASP A 309 -27.66 -19.73 -42.19
CA ASP A 309 -27.71 -20.84 -43.14
C ASP A 309 -29.06 -20.83 -43.89
N PRO A 310 -29.08 -20.81 -45.24
CA PRO A 310 -30.33 -20.78 -46.02
C PRO A 310 -31.16 -22.07 -45.95
N CYS A 311 -30.70 -23.12 -45.27
CA CYS A 311 -31.33 -24.45 -45.33
C CYS A 311 -32.49 -24.66 -44.33
N LEU A 312 -32.72 -23.78 -43.36
CA LEU A 312 -33.81 -23.91 -42.39
C LEU A 312 -35.10 -23.15 -42.77
N ALA A 313 -35.10 -22.42 -43.89
CA ALA A 313 -36.26 -21.64 -44.35
C ALA A 313 -37.23 -22.43 -45.27
N LEU A 314 -36.99 -23.72 -45.51
CA LEU A 314 -37.80 -24.55 -46.40
C LEU A 314 -38.68 -25.59 -45.69
N GLU A 315 -38.53 -25.76 -44.37
CA GLU A 315 -39.32 -26.74 -43.60
C GLU A 315 -40.58 -26.12 -42.95
N GLU A 316 -40.59 -24.81 -42.68
CA GLU A 316 -41.75 -24.10 -42.12
C GLU A 316 -42.81 -23.69 -43.17
N ARG A 317 -42.51 -23.79 -44.47
CA ARG A 317 -43.49 -23.41 -45.53
C ARG A 317 -44.39 -24.54 -45.98
N THR A 318 -44.18 -25.77 -45.51
CA THR A 318 -44.94 -26.95 -45.94
C THR A 318 -45.93 -27.45 -44.88
N GLN A 319 -45.88 -26.93 -43.64
CA GLN A 319 -46.81 -27.31 -42.57
C GLN A 319 -48.01 -26.35 -42.40
N SER A 320 -48.03 -25.21 -43.11
CA SER A 320 -49.15 -24.25 -43.04
C SER A 320 -50.24 -24.45 -44.11
N THR A 321 -50.18 -25.51 -44.93
CA THR A 321 -51.10 -25.70 -46.08
C THR A 321 -51.88 -27.01 -46.06
N ASN A 322 -52.03 -27.68 -44.91
CA ASN A 322 -52.82 -28.93 -44.83
C ASN A 322 -53.94 -28.95 -43.78
N ASP A 323 -54.26 -27.84 -43.12
CA ASP A 323 -55.43 -27.77 -42.23
C ASP A 323 -56.41 -26.67 -42.69
N HIS A 324 -56.96 -26.80 -43.90
CA HIS A 324 -58.22 -26.19 -44.32
C HIS A 324 -58.69 -26.81 -45.65
N LEU A 325 -59.58 -27.82 -45.58
CA LEU A 325 -60.77 -28.02 -46.44
C LEU A 325 -61.27 -29.48 -46.31
N ASP A 326 -62.51 -29.59 -45.84
CA ASP A 326 -63.55 -30.61 -46.10
C ASP A 326 -63.27 -32.12 -45.90
#